data_AF-W0DVZ2-F1
#
_entry.id   AF-W0DVZ2-F1
#
_cell.length_a   1.000
_cell.length_b   1.000
_cell.length_c   1.000
_cell.angle_alpha   90.00
_cell.angle_beta   90.00
_cell.angle_gamma   90.00
#
_symmetry.space_group_name_H-M   'P 1'
#
loop_
_entity.id
_entity.type
_entity.pdbx_description
1 polymer ?
#
loop_
_entity_poly.entity_id
_entity_poly.type
_entity_poly.pdbx_seq_one_letter_code
_entity_poly.pdbx_strand_id
1 'polypeptide(L)'
;MATKNSKYVTTTEACELIGVSKTVIKRLADEGVLQIWKTPGGHRRLLRSSVDEYIMKNGRERANEDDGVLKVLVVDDDKISIDLIKSIANAIGFPMKVLTANDGYEGLINAGRYKPEIIFSDLNMPQMDGYSMVQAMRNFETTKNSTIIVLTAYKPEEIDREKLPANITVMHKPVQPDILKQFLTYEYNLKKS
;
A
#
# COMPACT_ATOMS: atom_id res chain seq x y z
N MET A 1 10.90 2.87 26.58
CA MET A 1 10.96 4.04 27.48
C MET A 1 9.55 4.57 27.68
N ALA A 2 9.23 4.92 28.92
CA ALA A 2 7.94 5.21 29.54
C ALA A 2 6.84 5.91 28.72
N THR A 3 5.63 5.35 28.87
CA THR A 3 4.30 5.92 28.61
C THR A 3 4.15 7.33 29.21
N LYS A 4 4.11 8.36 28.35
CA LYS A 4 3.52 9.66 28.72
C LYS A 4 2.05 9.66 28.31
N ASN A 5 1.21 9.10 29.19
CA ASN A 5 -0.24 9.19 29.07
C ASN A 5 -0.71 10.60 29.53
N SER A 6 -0.17 11.64 28.90
CA SER A 6 -0.59 13.03 29.16
C SER A 6 -1.96 13.24 28.55
N LYS A 7 -2.91 13.76 29.34
CA LYS A 7 -4.27 14.12 28.90
C LYS A 7 -4.26 15.02 27.66
N TYR A 8 -3.17 15.74 27.42
CA TYR A 8 -2.99 16.62 26.28
C TYR A 8 -1.70 16.35 25.51
N VAL A 9 -1.75 16.59 24.20
CA VAL A 9 -0.61 16.57 23.28
C VAL A 9 -0.36 17.96 22.68
N THR A 10 0.86 18.20 22.23
CA THR A 10 1.24 19.39 21.47
C THR A 10 0.79 19.30 20.02
N THR A 11 0.79 20.42 19.30
CA THR A 11 0.53 20.42 17.85
C THR A 11 1.52 19.55 17.09
N THR A 12 2.80 19.53 17.48
CA THR A 12 3.82 18.71 16.83
C THR A 12 3.56 17.22 17.04
N GLU A 13 3.28 16.81 18.29
CA GLU A 13 2.93 15.41 18.58
C GLU A 13 1.65 14.98 17.83
N ALA A 14 0.64 15.85 17.74
CA ALA A 14 -0.56 15.57 16.95
C ALA A 14 -0.28 15.44 15.43
N CYS A 15 0.69 16.19 14.89
CA CYS A 15 1.13 16.04 13.50
C CYS A 15 1.72 14.65 13.26
N GLU A 16 2.57 14.18 14.16
CA GLU A 16 3.20 12.85 14.08
C GLU A 16 2.18 11.73 14.22
N LEU A 17 1.22 11.87 15.16
CA LEU A 17 0.17 10.87 15.40
C LEU A 17 -0.83 10.76 14.24
N ILE A 18 -1.25 11.89 13.66
CA ILE A 18 -2.25 11.91 12.57
C ILE A 18 -1.57 11.77 11.19
N GLY A 19 -0.27 12.08 11.08
CA GLY A 19 0.48 12.07 9.82
C GLY A 19 0.17 13.25 8.90
N VAL A 20 -0.10 14.44 9.46
CA VAL A 20 -0.45 15.65 8.69
C VAL A 20 0.35 16.87 9.16
N SER A 21 0.37 17.93 8.33
CA SER A 21 1.14 19.13 8.65
C SER A 21 0.54 19.96 9.78
N LYS A 22 1.35 20.83 10.40
CA LYS A 22 0.89 21.77 11.45
C LYS A 22 -0.25 22.66 10.98
N THR A 23 -0.30 23.02 9.70
CA THR A 23 -1.39 23.82 9.11
C THR A 23 -2.70 23.07 9.14
N VAL A 24 -2.69 21.77 8.84
CA VAL A 24 -3.88 20.91 8.89
C VAL A 24 -4.33 20.75 10.35
N ILE A 25 -3.43 20.47 11.29
CA ILE A 25 -3.79 20.37 12.72
C ILE A 25 -4.40 21.67 13.24
N LYS A 26 -3.86 22.83 12.85
CA LYS A 26 -4.44 24.13 13.23
C LYS A 26 -5.85 24.29 12.68
N ARG A 27 -6.07 24.01 11.40
CA ARG A 27 -7.38 24.07 10.75
C ARG A 27 -8.39 23.17 11.47
N LEU A 28 -8.05 21.91 11.71
CA LEU A 28 -8.94 20.96 12.42
C LEU A 28 -9.28 21.43 13.83
N ALA A 29 -8.31 22.04 14.53
CA ALA A 29 -8.54 22.61 15.85
C ALA A 29 -9.42 23.87 15.80
N ASP A 30 -9.24 24.73 14.80
CA ASP A 30 -10.01 25.97 14.65
C ASP A 30 -11.46 25.67 14.19
N GLU A 31 -11.67 24.62 13.39
CA GLU A 31 -12.98 24.08 13.00
C GLU A 31 -13.67 23.27 14.13
N GLY A 32 -13.00 23.10 15.28
CA GLY A 32 -13.53 22.37 16.43
C GLY A 32 -13.52 20.84 16.30
N VAL A 33 -12.98 20.31 15.20
CA VAL A 33 -12.83 18.87 14.96
C VAL A 33 -11.85 18.25 15.96
N LEU A 34 -10.77 18.96 16.30
CA LEU A 34 -9.86 18.58 17.38
C LEU A 34 -10.08 19.49 18.59
N GLN A 35 -10.38 18.91 19.74
CA GLN A 35 -10.59 19.66 20.97
C GLN A 35 -9.28 20.27 21.47
N ILE A 36 -9.35 21.57 21.79
CA ILE A 36 -8.21 22.34 22.26
C ILE A 36 -8.33 22.75 23.72
N TRP A 37 -7.18 22.87 24.37
CA TRP A 37 -7.00 23.49 25.67
C TRP A 37 -5.89 24.55 25.59
N LYS A 38 -6.04 25.65 26.31
CA LYS A 38 -4.97 26.65 26.47
C LYS A 38 -4.39 26.51 27.87
N THR A 39 -3.06 26.39 27.97
CA THR A 39 -2.40 26.48 29.28
C THR A 39 -2.53 27.91 29.84
N PRO A 40 -2.32 28.12 31.16
CA PRO A 40 -2.28 29.46 31.73
C PRO A 40 -1.29 30.41 31.02
N GLY A 41 -0.20 29.86 30.46
CA GLY A 41 0.78 30.59 29.64
C GLY A 41 0.38 30.80 28.16
N GLY A 42 -0.88 30.55 27.79
CA GLY A 42 -1.42 30.84 26.46
C GLY A 42 -1.09 29.82 25.36
N HIS A 43 -0.29 28.79 25.64
CA HIS A 43 0.04 27.78 24.64
C HIS A 43 -1.12 26.82 24.38
N ARG A 44 -1.40 26.57 23.09
CA ARG A 44 -2.39 25.59 22.66
C ARG A 44 -1.90 24.16 22.92
N ARG A 45 -2.81 23.33 23.40
CA ARG A 45 -2.68 21.88 23.56
C ARG A 45 -3.92 21.22 22.97
N LEU A 46 -3.78 20.03 22.42
CA LEU A 46 -4.88 19.25 21.89
C LEU A 46 -5.20 18.13 22.89
N LEU A 47 -6.48 17.86 23.11
CA LEU A 47 -6.89 16.77 23.98
C LEU A 47 -6.53 15.43 23.32
N ARG A 48 -5.81 14.56 24.04
CA ARG A 48 -5.31 13.30 23.49
C ARG A 48 -6.45 12.40 22.98
N SER A 49 -7.53 12.29 23.75
CA SER A 49 -8.71 11.51 23.37
C SER A 49 -9.37 12.01 22.09
N SER A 50 -9.44 13.34 21.88
CA SER A 50 -9.99 13.90 20.64
C SER A 50 -9.11 13.61 19.42
N VAL A 51 -7.79 13.61 19.59
CA VAL A 51 -6.85 13.19 18.54
C VAL A 51 -7.00 11.69 18.23
N ASP A 52 -7.07 10.85 19.26
CA ASP A 52 -7.27 9.41 19.09
C ASP A 52 -8.64 9.10 18.45
N GLU A 53 -9.71 9.79 18.85
CA GLU A 53 -11.04 9.70 18.23
C GLU A 53 -11.01 10.12 16.76
N TYR A 54 -10.32 11.21 16.42
CA TYR A 54 -10.13 11.63 15.04
C TYR A 54 -9.41 10.56 14.22
N ILE A 55 -8.35 9.95 14.76
CA ILE A 55 -7.61 8.86 14.11
C ILE A 55 -8.49 7.64 13.95
N MET A 56 -9.31 7.28 14.95
CA MET A 56 -10.22 6.14 14.85
C MET A 56 -11.34 6.40 13.83
N LYS A 57 -11.91 7.61 13.80
CA LYS A 57 -12.98 7.99 12.88
C LYS A 57 -12.46 8.13 11.45
N ASN A 58 -11.38 8.88 11.23
CA ASN A 58 -10.79 9.05 9.89
C ASN A 58 -10.00 7.83 9.44
N GLY A 59 -9.47 7.02 10.36
CA GLY A 59 -8.89 5.72 10.05
C GLY A 59 -9.97 4.75 9.56
N ARG A 60 -11.17 4.79 10.14
CA ARG A 60 -12.35 4.08 9.64
C ARG A 60 -12.91 4.68 8.35
N GLU A 61 -12.97 6.00 8.20
CA GLU A 61 -13.41 6.64 6.95
C GLU A 61 -12.41 6.41 5.81
N ARG A 62 -11.09 6.44 6.06
CA ARG A 62 -10.06 6.03 5.08
C ARG A 62 -10.08 4.53 4.80
N ALA A 63 -10.32 3.71 5.82
CA ALA A 63 -10.53 2.27 5.61
C ALA A 63 -11.80 2.03 4.79
N ASN A 64 -12.86 2.83 4.98
CA ASN A 64 -14.09 2.77 4.20
C ASN A 64 -13.93 3.38 2.78
N GLU A 65 -13.06 4.37 2.59
CA GLU A 65 -12.71 4.94 1.27
C GLU A 65 -11.79 4.02 0.45
N ASP A 66 -11.00 3.17 1.11
CA ASP A 66 -10.26 2.07 0.47
C ASP A 66 -11.01 0.73 0.52
N ASP A 67 -12.13 0.61 1.27
CA ASP A 67 -13.03 -0.53 1.20
C ASP A 67 -13.70 -0.52 -0.17
N GLY A 68 -13.45 -1.59 -0.92
CA GLY A 68 -13.86 -1.68 -2.32
C GLY A 68 -12.85 -1.12 -3.32
N VAL A 69 -11.73 -0.51 -2.88
CA VAL A 69 -10.60 -0.16 -3.78
C VAL A 69 -9.57 -1.28 -3.73
N LEU A 70 -9.32 -1.90 -4.89
CA LEU A 70 -8.28 -2.92 -5.02
C LEU A 70 -6.90 -2.27 -5.12
N LYS A 71 -6.01 -2.59 -4.18
CA LYS A 71 -4.64 -2.05 -4.17
C LYS A 71 -3.69 -2.99 -4.88
N VAL A 72 -3.08 -2.50 -5.96
CA VAL A 72 -2.16 -3.26 -6.80
C VAL A 72 -0.77 -2.62 -6.76
N LEU A 73 0.26 -3.42 -6.53
CA LEU A 73 1.65 -3.02 -6.71
C LEU A 73 2.21 -3.70 -7.97
N VAL A 74 2.87 -2.92 -8.83
CA VAL A 74 3.62 -3.44 -9.98
C VAL A 74 5.09 -3.16 -9.76
N VAL A 75 5.91 -4.20 -9.80
CA VAL A 75 7.38 -4.10 -9.67
C VAL A 75 7.99 -4.61 -10.96
N ASP A 76 8.42 -3.67 -11.80
CA ASP A 76 8.90 -3.94 -13.16
C ASP A 76 9.67 -2.70 -13.64
N ASP A 77 10.83 -2.87 -14.29
CA ASP A 77 11.56 -1.75 -14.89
C ASP A 77 11.08 -1.45 -16.32
N ASP A 78 10.33 -2.38 -16.93
CA ASP A 78 9.75 -2.18 -18.26
C ASP A 78 8.48 -1.31 -18.20
N LYS A 79 8.60 -0.09 -18.73
CA LYS A 79 7.50 0.87 -18.86
C LYS A 79 6.32 0.33 -19.66
N ILE A 80 6.56 -0.52 -20.67
CA ILE A 80 5.47 -1.07 -21.50
C ILE A 80 4.58 -1.97 -20.64
N SER A 81 5.19 -2.82 -19.81
CA SER A 81 4.48 -3.69 -18.88
C SER A 81 3.71 -2.90 -17.82
N ILE A 82 4.32 -1.85 -17.25
CA ILE A 82 3.66 -0.93 -16.32
C ILE A 82 2.45 -0.23 -16.97
N ASP A 83 2.62 0.33 -18.17
CA ASP A 83 1.58 1.10 -18.85
C ASP A 83 0.42 0.21 -19.30
N LEU A 84 0.68 -1.06 -19.64
CA LEU A 84 -0.37 -2.05 -19.87
C LEU A 84 -1.24 -2.24 -18.63
N ILE A 85 -0.65 -2.49 -17.46
CA ILE A 85 -1.41 -2.70 -16.21
C ILE A 85 -2.19 -1.45 -15.83
N LYS A 86 -1.60 -0.25 -15.99
CA LYS A 86 -2.31 1.02 -15.77
C LYS A 86 -3.46 1.22 -16.76
N SER A 87 -3.29 0.84 -18.01
CA SER A 87 -4.35 0.93 -19.03
C SER A 87 -5.51 0.01 -18.69
N ILE A 88 -5.21 -1.22 -18.25
CA ILE A 88 -6.23 -2.16 -17.74
C ILE A 88 -6.92 -1.58 -16.52
N ALA A 89 -6.17 -0.98 -15.59
CA ALA A 89 -6.72 -0.33 -14.41
C ALA A 89 -7.76 0.75 -14.75
N ASN A 90 -7.46 1.57 -15.75
CA ASN A 90 -8.36 2.63 -16.19
C ASN A 90 -9.58 2.10 -16.96
N ALA A 91 -9.47 0.92 -17.58
CA ALA A 91 -10.53 0.30 -18.37
C ALA A 91 -11.43 -0.64 -17.54
N ILE A 92 -11.02 -1.00 -16.31
CA ILE A 92 -11.77 -1.92 -15.47
C ILE A 92 -12.91 -1.19 -14.74
N GLY A 93 -14.05 -1.87 -14.59
CA GLY A 93 -15.29 -1.26 -14.09
C GLY A 93 -15.37 -1.08 -12.57
N PHE A 94 -14.26 -1.25 -11.84
CA PHE A 94 -14.23 -1.17 -10.38
C PHE A 94 -13.04 -0.35 -9.87
N PRO A 95 -13.11 0.18 -8.64
CA PRO A 95 -12.05 1.02 -8.09
C PRO A 95 -10.76 0.23 -7.90
N MET A 96 -9.70 0.66 -8.56
CA MET A 96 -8.37 0.07 -8.43
C MET A 96 -7.32 1.18 -8.35
N LYS A 97 -6.37 1.05 -7.42
CA LYS A 97 -5.21 1.94 -7.32
C LYS A 97 -3.95 1.13 -7.61
N VAL A 98 -3.13 1.64 -8.52
CA VAL A 98 -1.87 1.02 -8.93
C VAL A 98 -0.72 1.86 -8.41
N LEU A 99 0.14 1.26 -7.58
CA LEU A 99 1.45 1.78 -7.23
C LEU A 99 2.51 1.03 -8.05
N THR A 100 3.54 1.73 -8.48
CA THR A 100 4.63 1.14 -9.28
C THR A 100 5.96 1.24 -8.54
N ALA A 101 6.86 0.31 -8.82
CA ALA A 101 8.26 0.33 -8.41
C ALA A 101 9.12 -0.16 -9.59
N ASN A 102 10.28 0.44 -9.78
CA ASN A 102 11.15 0.15 -10.93
C ASN A 102 12.28 -0.85 -10.59
N ASP A 103 12.40 -1.23 -9.33
CA ASP A 103 13.33 -2.25 -8.88
C ASP A 103 12.79 -2.95 -7.62
N GLY A 104 13.46 -4.03 -7.23
CA GLY A 104 13.01 -4.85 -6.13
C GLY A 104 13.11 -4.21 -4.73
N TYR A 105 14.04 -3.26 -4.53
CA TYR A 105 14.17 -2.55 -3.26
C TYR A 105 13.02 -1.57 -3.07
N GLU A 106 12.74 -0.76 -4.10
CA GLU A 106 11.57 0.10 -4.15
C GLU A 106 10.30 -0.73 -3.98
N GLY A 107 10.23 -1.89 -4.64
CA GLY A 107 9.14 -2.86 -4.51
C GLY A 107 8.87 -3.28 -3.06
N LEU A 108 9.90 -3.69 -2.31
CA LEU A 108 9.76 -4.10 -0.91
C LEU A 108 9.32 -2.94 0.01
N ILE A 109 9.92 -1.76 -0.16
CA ILE A 109 9.56 -0.56 0.62
C ILE A 109 8.10 -0.19 0.37
N ASN A 110 7.71 -0.15 -0.91
CA ASN A 110 6.35 0.20 -1.31
C ASN A 110 5.36 -0.85 -0.84
N ALA A 111 5.68 -2.15 -0.93
CA ALA A 111 4.79 -3.21 -0.46
C ALA A 111 4.51 -3.11 1.05
N GLY A 112 5.53 -2.84 1.87
CA GLY A 112 5.36 -2.67 3.32
C GLY A 112 4.50 -1.46 3.71
N ARG A 113 4.62 -0.34 2.98
CA ARG A 113 3.87 0.90 3.25
C ARG A 113 2.47 0.88 2.66
N TYR A 114 2.33 0.40 1.43
CA TYR A 114 1.10 0.44 0.65
C TYR A 114 0.16 -0.72 1.00
N LYS A 115 0.70 -1.84 1.49
CA LYS A 115 -0.04 -3.08 1.81
C LYS A 115 -0.93 -3.52 0.65
N PRO A 116 -0.33 -3.79 -0.52
CA PRO A 116 -1.07 -4.16 -1.72
C PRO A 116 -1.79 -5.51 -1.51
N GLU A 117 -2.94 -5.64 -2.14
CA GLU A 117 -3.70 -6.89 -2.20
C GLU A 117 -3.22 -7.80 -3.33
N ILE A 118 -2.70 -7.21 -4.40
CA ILE A 118 -2.12 -7.90 -5.54
C ILE A 118 -0.75 -7.29 -5.84
N ILE A 119 0.23 -8.14 -6.12
CA ILE A 119 1.57 -7.74 -6.54
C ILE A 119 1.89 -8.42 -7.87
N PHE A 120 2.19 -7.63 -8.89
CA PHE A 120 2.84 -8.11 -10.11
C PHE A 120 4.34 -7.86 -9.98
N SER A 121 5.15 -8.90 -10.15
CA SER A 121 6.60 -8.84 -10.01
C SER A 121 7.26 -9.36 -11.27
N ASP A 122 8.20 -8.61 -11.83
CA ASP A 122 9.15 -9.16 -12.78
C ASP A 122 10.28 -9.93 -12.05
N LEU A 123 10.95 -10.86 -12.73
CA LEU A 123 12.13 -11.57 -12.21
C LEU A 123 13.44 -11.04 -12.77
N ASN A 124 13.39 -10.41 -13.94
CA ASN A 124 14.50 -9.92 -14.71
C ASN A 124 14.61 -8.40 -14.59
N MET A 125 14.88 -7.92 -13.37
CA MET A 125 15.10 -6.50 -13.10
C MET A 125 16.57 -6.19 -12.83
N PRO A 126 17.06 -4.99 -13.18
CA PRO A 126 18.37 -4.53 -12.78
C PRO A 126 18.50 -4.44 -11.25
N GLN A 127 19.72 -4.64 -10.73
CA GLN A 127 20.15 -4.36 -9.34
C GLN A 127 19.62 -5.24 -8.20
N MET A 128 18.47 -5.94 -8.35
CA MET A 128 18.01 -6.88 -7.34
C MET A 128 17.44 -8.15 -7.96
N ASP A 129 17.72 -9.29 -7.31
CA ASP A 129 17.15 -10.57 -7.66
C ASP A 129 15.64 -10.62 -7.35
N GLY A 130 14.80 -10.68 -8.39
CA GLY A 130 13.35 -10.77 -8.25
C GLY A 130 12.87 -12.01 -7.48
N TYR A 131 13.65 -13.09 -7.48
CA TYR A 131 13.36 -14.28 -6.66
C TYR A 131 13.45 -13.93 -5.17
N SER A 132 14.56 -13.31 -4.76
CA SER A 132 14.78 -12.83 -3.40
C SER A 132 13.68 -11.86 -2.94
N MET A 133 13.20 -10.99 -3.85
CA MET A 133 12.06 -10.11 -3.55
C MET A 133 10.80 -10.89 -3.17
N VAL A 134 10.40 -11.85 -4.01
CA VAL A 134 9.17 -12.61 -3.83
C VAL A 134 9.23 -13.44 -2.54
N GLN A 135 10.40 -14.04 -2.25
CA GLN A 135 10.63 -14.72 -0.98
C GLN A 135 10.48 -13.77 0.22
N ALA A 136 11.10 -12.59 0.16
CA ALA A 136 10.99 -11.60 1.22
C ALA A 136 9.54 -11.14 1.43
N MET A 137 8.81 -10.83 0.35
CA MET A 137 7.39 -10.45 0.43
C MET A 137 6.52 -11.52 1.07
N ARG A 138 6.82 -12.81 0.88
CA ARG A 138 6.08 -13.90 1.53
C ARG A 138 6.38 -14.02 3.02
N ASN A 139 7.56 -13.62 3.45
CA ASN A 139 7.99 -13.68 4.85
C ASN A 139 7.54 -12.47 5.68
N PHE A 140 7.09 -11.37 5.06
CA PHE A 140 6.60 -10.19 5.79
C PHE A 140 5.09 -10.23 6.06
N GLU A 141 4.70 -9.94 7.30
CA GLU A 141 3.29 -9.93 7.75
C GLU A 141 2.38 -9.04 6.89
N THR A 142 2.92 -7.93 6.38
CA THR A 142 2.20 -6.96 5.56
C THR A 142 1.84 -7.45 4.16
N THR A 143 2.55 -8.47 3.66
CA THR A 143 2.50 -8.90 2.25
C THR A 143 2.32 -10.41 2.08
N LYS A 144 2.42 -11.19 3.17
CA LYS A 144 2.25 -12.65 3.14
C LYS A 144 0.90 -13.09 2.55
N ASN A 145 -0.14 -12.28 2.73
CA ASN A 145 -1.50 -12.52 2.25
C ASN A 145 -1.80 -11.87 0.89
N SER A 146 -0.87 -11.08 0.33
CA SER A 146 -1.04 -10.49 -1.00
C SER A 146 -1.02 -11.59 -2.07
N THR A 147 -1.87 -11.49 -3.08
CA THR A 147 -1.76 -12.36 -4.25
C THR A 147 -0.55 -11.90 -5.07
N ILE A 148 0.48 -12.74 -5.20
CA ILE A 148 1.70 -12.39 -5.94
C ILE A 148 1.71 -13.19 -7.24
N ILE A 149 1.82 -12.47 -8.35
CA ILE A 149 2.03 -13.03 -9.68
C ILE A 149 3.38 -12.55 -10.19
N VAL A 150 4.16 -13.51 -10.68
CA VAL A 150 5.35 -13.20 -11.46
C VAL A 150 4.96 -13.00 -12.92
N LEU A 151 5.32 -11.85 -13.49
CA LEU A 151 5.20 -11.56 -14.92
C LEU A 151 6.62 -11.46 -15.48
N THR A 152 7.10 -12.45 -16.23
CA THR A 152 8.51 -12.49 -16.66
C THR A 152 8.67 -12.73 -18.15
N ALA A 153 9.74 -12.18 -18.73
CA ALA A 153 10.18 -12.49 -20.08
C ALA A 153 11.01 -13.79 -20.17
N TYR A 154 11.41 -14.38 -19.03
CA TYR A 154 12.09 -15.67 -19.01
C TYR A 154 11.21 -16.78 -19.57
N LYS A 155 11.83 -17.68 -20.32
CA LYS A 155 11.20 -18.93 -20.77
C LYS A 155 11.05 -19.88 -19.59
N PRO A 156 10.11 -20.84 -19.65
CA PRO A 156 9.91 -21.82 -18.57
C PRO A 156 11.20 -22.51 -18.10
N GLU A 157 12.14 -22.78 -19.00
CA GLU A 157 13.40 -23.47 -18.71
C GLU A 157 14.43 -22.58 -18.00
N GLU A 158 14.27 -21.26 -18.10
CA GLU A 158 15.15 -20.26 -17.44
C GLU A 158 14.67 -19.93 -16.02
N ILE A 159 13.47 -20.41 -15.64
CA ILE A 159 12.86 -20.13 -14.35
C ILE A 159 13.25 -21.20 -13.34
N ASP A 160 13.98 -20.77 -12.31
CA ASP A 160 14.34 -21.61 -11.18
C ASP A 160 13.14 -21.71 -10.22
N ARG A 161 12.27 -22.69 -10.46
CA ARG A 161 11.07 -22.90 -9.65
C ARG A 161 11.37 -23.23 -8.19
N GLU A 162 12.54 -23.79 -7.86
CA GLU A 162 12.91 -24.10 -6.48
C GLU A 162 13.11 -22.83 -5.64
N LYS A 163 13.51 -21.72 -6.28
CA LYS A 163 13.63 -20.42 -5.63
C LYS A 163 12.31 -19.68 -5.45
N LEU A 164 11.21 -20.14 -6.04
CA LEU A 164 9.90 -19.52 -5.88
C LEU A 164 9.06 -20.30 -4.87
N PRO A 165 8.35 -19.60 -3.96
CA PRO A 165 7.34 -20.24 -3.11
C PRO A 165 6.30 -20.98 -3.96
N ALA A 166 5.89 -22.17 -3.52
CA ALA A 166 5.06 -23.09 -4.31
C ALA A 166 3.71 -22.49 -4.76
N ASN A 167 3.19 -21.49 -4.03
CA ASN A 167 1.92 -20.83 -4.33
C ASN A 167 2.06 -19.60 -5.27
N ILE A 168 3.23 -19.38 -5.88
CA ILE A 168 3.43 -18.28 -6.81
C ILE A 168 3.03 -18.69 -8.23
N THR A 169 2.05 -17.95 -8.76
CA THR A 169 1.68 -18.04 -10.16
C THR A 169 2.69 -17.29 -11.00
N VAL A 170 3.12 -17.89 -12.11
CA VAL A 170 4.06 -17.30 -13.07
C VAL A 170 3.34 -17.20 -14.40
N MET A 171 3.38 -16.02 -15.02
CA MET A 171 2.88 -15.75 -16.36
C MET A 171 4.03 -15.20 -17.21
N HIS A 172 4.05 -15.62 -18.47
CA HIS A 172 5.09 -15.21 -19.41
C HIS A 172 4.64 -14.00 -20.22
N LYS A 173 5.53 -13.01 -20.38
CA LYS A 173 5.33 -11.86 -21.26
C LYS A 173 5.47 -12.30 -22.73
N PRO A 174 4.67 -11.73 -23.67
CA PRO A 174 3.64 -10.72 -23.46
C PRO A 174 2.35 -11.33 -22.90
N VAL A 175 1.83 -10.78 -21.81
CA VAL A 175 0.55 -11.23 -21.25
C VAL A 175 -0.59 -10.56 -22.01
N GLN A 176 -1.57 -11.35 -22.43
CA GLN A 176 -2.75 -10.83 -23.10
C GLN A 176 -3.56 -9.94 -22.13
N PRO A 177 -3.98 -8.72 -22.54
CA PRO A 177 -4.72 -7.81 -21.67
C PRO A 177 -5.99 -8.43 -21.06
N ASP A 178 -6.69 -9.26 -21.84
CA ASP A 178 -7.92 -9.92 -21.40
C ASP A 178 -7.68 -10.90 -20.25
N ILE A 179 -6.55 -11.61 -20.25
CA ILE A 179 -6.19 -12.54 -19.16
C ILE A 179 -5.95 -11.75 -17.87
N LEU A 180 -5.18 -10.67 -17.92
CA LEU A 180 -4.95 -9.81 -16.76
C LEU A 180 -6.24 -9.18 -16.25
N LYS A 181 -7.12 -8.73 -17.17
CA LYS A 181 -8.42 -8.16 -16.81
C LYS A 181 -9.32 -9.18 -16.10
N GLN A 182 -9.40 -10.40 -16.62
CA GLN A 182 -10.17 -11.49 -15.99
C GLN A 182 -9.61 -11.84 -14.62
N PHE A 183 -8.29 -11.97 -14.50
CA PHE A 183 -7.62 -12.23 -13.23
C PHE A 183 -7.90 -11.14 -12.19
N LEU A 184 -7.72 -9.87 -12.56
CA LEU A 184 -7.99 -8.74 -11.67
C LEU A 184 -9.47 -8.69 -11.25
N THR A 185 -10.39 -9.01 -12.16
CA THR A 185 -11.82 -9.07 -11.86
C THR A 185 -12.14 -10.20 -10.87
N TYR A 186 -11.53 -11.36 -11.05
CA TYR A 186 -11.67 -12.49 -10.12
C TYR A 186 -11.16 -12.14 -8.72
N GLU A 187 -9.94 -11.59 -8.61
CA GLU A 187 -9.37 -11.20 -7.31
C GLU A 187 -10.16 -10.06 -6.64
N TYR A 188 -10.69 -9.12 -7.43
CA TYR A 188 -11.56 -8.07 -6.92
C TYR A 188 -12.78 -8.68 -6.22
N ASN A 189 -13.49 -9.57 -6.91
CA ASN A 189 -14.68 -10.21 -6.38
C ASN A 189 -14.34 -11.09 -5.15
N LEU A 190 -13.18 -11.74 -5.13
CA LEU A 190 -12.78 -12.58 -4.00
C LEU A 190 -12.45 -11.75 -2.75
N LYS A 191 -11.82 -10.58 -2.92
CA LYS A 191 -11.32 -9.76 -1.80
C LYS A 191 -12.32 -8.70 -1.33
N LYS A 192 -13.26 -8.30 -2.19
CA LYS A 192 -14.23 -7.22 -1.92
C LYS A 192 -15.69 -7.71 -1.84
N SER A 193 -15.94 -9.02 -1.97
CA SER A 193 -17.23 -9.64 -1.63
C SER A 193 -17.35 -9.93 -0.14
#